data_AF-A0A936E3Z5-F1
#
_entry.id   AF-A0A936E3Z5-F1
#
_cell.length_a   1.000
_cell.length_b   1.000
_cell.length_c   1.000
_cell.angle_alpha   90.00
_cell.angle_beta   90.00
_cell.angle_gamma   90.00
#
_symmetry.space_group_name_H-M   'P 1'
#
loop_
_entity.id
_entity.type
_entity.pdbx_description
1 polymer ?
#
loop_
_entity_poly.entity_id
_entity_poly.type
_entity_poly.pdbx_seq_one_letter_code
_entity_poly.pdbx_strand_id
1 'polypeptide(L)'
;MTQIIQDKKPGSARPLVSADLLKLGLVALAWAVLYFDVIRRLVDDWLVDENYSHGLILPFVSVYAVWRSRHDLSKIPAEPKVVSGLLLLAIALLMLFAGIVGAELYVTRISMLLSLASLVIYFFGYLWLRLLLFPIGLMILAIPVPNIVFNQVAFPMQLYGFGLCRPGHQIFRHTCLARR
;
A
#
# COMPACT_ATOMS: atom_id res chain seq x y z
N MET A 1 38.81 17.41 17.42
CA MET A 1 38.01 16.92 16.28
C MET A 1 36.76 16.20 16.82
N THR A 2 36.03 16.87 17.72
CA THR A 2 35.08 16.23 18.65
C THR A 2 34.00 17.23 19.07
N GLN A 3 33.24 17.84 18.14
CA GLN A 3 32.13 18.75 18.50
C GLN A 3 30.98 18.85 17.46
N ILE A 4 30.90 18.02 16.40
CA ILE A 4 29.88 18.19 15.32
C ILE A 4 28.74 17.15 15.39
N ILE A 5 28.39 16.61 16.57
CA ILE A 5 27.28 15.65 16.70
C ILE A 5 26.36 15.99 17.91
N GLN A 6 26.20 17.27 18.27
CA GLN A 6 25.26 17.68 19.32
C GLN A 6 24.53 19.00 18.97
N ASP A 7 23.86 19.04 17.82
CA ASP A 7 22.72 19.95 17.64
C ASP A 7 21.55 19.24 16.95
N LYS A 8 21.13 18.11 17.53
CA LYS A 8 19.81 17.57 17.24
C LYS A 8 18.83 18.32 18.14
N LYS A 9 18.48 19.55 17.73
CA LYS A 9 17.45 20.39 18.32
C LYS A 9 16.26 19.52 18.76
N PRO A 10 15.92 19.46 20.07
CA PRO A 10 14.80 18.66 20.54
C PRO A 10 13.56 19.15 19.80
N GLY A 11 12.94 18.25 19.03
CA GLY A 11 11.75 18.55 18.25
C GLY A 11 10.70 19.06 19.21
N SER A 12 10.42 20.36 19.18
CA SER A 12 9.44 20.97 20.07
C SER A 12 8.11 20.28 19.80
N ALA A 13 7.60 19.54 20.78
CA ALA A 13 6.25 19.00 20.76
C ALA A 13 5.30 20.21 20.74
N ARG A 14 4.96 20.68 19.55
CA ARG A 14 4.01 21.77 19.38
C ARG A 14 2.61 21.17 19.57
N PRO A 15 1.77 21.72 20.45
CA PRO A 15 0.36 21.37 20.43
C PRO A 15 -0.20 21.70 19.04
N LEU A 16 -0.99 20.81 18.45
CA LEU A 16 -1.67 21.07 17.18
C LEU A 16 -2.63 22.24 17.37
N VAL A 17 -2.21 23.44 16.95
CA VAL A 17 -3.05 24.64 16.97
C VAL A 17 -4.11 24.51 15.87
N SER A 18 -5.25 25.17 16.00
CA SER A 18 -6.35 25.15 15.01
C SER A 18 -5.91 25.40 13.56
N ALA A 19 -4.88 26.21 13.36
CA ALA A 19 -4.27 26.47 12.04
C ALA A 19 -3.58 25.22 11.44
N ASP A 20 -3.00 24.35 12.26
CA ASP A 20 -2.35 23.12 11.80
C ASP A 20 -3.37 22.02 11.49
N LEU A 21 -4.50 21.99 12.20
CA LEU A 21 -5.64 21.14 11.85
C LEU A 21 -6.24 21.53 10.49
N LEU A 22 -6.36 22.84 10.22
CA LEU A 22 -6.84 23.32 8.92
C LEU A 22 -5.87 22.93 7.79
N LYS A 23 -4.57 23.12 7.97
CA LYS A 23 -3.55 22.69 6.99
C LYS A 23 -3.61 21.18 6.77
N LEU A 24 -3.72 20.39 7.83
CA LEU A 24 -3.79 18.93 7.74
C LEU A 24 -5.06 18.49 7.00
N GLY A 25 -6.19 19.13 7.27
CA GLY A 25 -7.44 18.89 6.54
C GLY A 25 -7.33 19.24 5.05
N LEU A 26 -6.72 20.37 4.71
CA LEU A 26 -6.54 20.80 3.31
C LEU A 26 -5.58 19.87 2.56
N VAL A 27 -4.48 19.45 3.19
CA VAL A 27 -3.53 18.48 2.61
C VAL A 27 -4.19 17.12 2.43
N ALA A 28 -4.96 16.64 3.41
CA ALA A 28 -5.71 15.39 3.30
C ALA A 28 -6.75 15.44 2.18
N LEU A 29 -7.45 16.58 2.02
CA LEU A 29 -8.38 16.78 0.92
C LEU A 29 -7.68 16.78 -0.45
N ALA A 30 -6.57 17.53 -0.58
CA ALA A 30 -5.79 17.56 -1.82
C ALA A 30 -5.26 16.18 -2.20
N TRP A 31 -4.80 15.41 -1.22
CA TRP A 31 -4.38 14.02 -1.40
C TRP A 31 -5.54 13.13 -1.85
N ALA A 32 -6.71 13.24 -1.22
CA ALA A 32 -7.89 12.45 -1.57
C ALA A 32 -8.37 12.73 -3.00
N VAL A 33 -8.33 14.00 -3.44
CA VAL A 33 -8.64 14.38 -4.82
C VAL A 33 -7.61 13.82 -5.80
N LEU A 34 -6.31 13.93 -5.48
CA LEU A 34 -5.22 13.45 -6.35
C LEU A 34 -5.28 11.93 -6.58
N TYR A 35 -5.57 11.17 -5.52
CA TYR A 35 -5.64 9.70 -5.56
C TYR A 35 -7.05 9.14 -5.77
N PHE A 36 -8.04 9.99 -6.06
CA PHE A 36 -9.44 9.57 -6.21
C PHE A 36 -9.60 8.50 -7.30
N ASP A 37 -9.00 8.71 -8.47
CA ASP A 37 -9.08 7.74 -9.58
C ASP A 37 -8.41 6.41 -9.23
N VAL A 38 -7.28 6.45 -8.51
CA VAL A 38 -6.56 5.25 -8.06
C VAL A 38 -7.40 4.45 -7.06
N ILE A 39 -8.02 5.13 -6.09
CA ILE A 39 -8.90 4.50 -5.10
C ILE A 39 -10.13 3.92 -5.78
N ARG A 40 -10.76 4.65 -6.69
CA ARG A 40 -11.93 4.18 -7.43
C ARG A 40 -11.63 2.89 -8.19
N ARG A 41 -10.55 2.86 -8.97
CA ARG A 41 -10.12 1.65 -9.70
C ARG A 41 -9.79 0.49 -8.77
N LEU A 42 -9.20 0.78 -7.61
CA LEU A 42 -8.89 -0.25 -6.61
C LEU A 42 -10.17 -0.86 -6.01
N VAL A 43 -11.19 -0.04 -5.75
CA VAL A 43 -12.50 -0.51 -5.28
C VAL A 43 -13.23 -1.29 -6.37
N ASP A 44 -13.18 -0.82 -7.62
CA ASP A 44 -13.77 -1.53 -8.75
C ASP A 44 -13.15 -2.93 -8.90
N ASP A 45 -11.83 -3.07 -8.77
CA ASP A 45 -11.15 -4.38 -8.77
C ASP A 45 -11.65 -5.29 -7.64
N TRP A 46 -11.82 -4.77 -6.42
CA TRP A 46 -12.32 -5.56 -5.29
C TRP A 46 -13.78 -6.01 -5.47
N LEU A 47 -14.60 -5.22 -6.17
CA LEU A 47 -16.01 -5.54 -6.38
C LEU A 47 -16.25 -6.46 -7.57
N VAL A 48 -15.40 -6.39 -8.60
CA VAL A 48 -15.58 -7.12 -9.86
C VAL A 48 -14.83 -8.45 -9.86
N ASP A 49 -13.64 -8.52 -9.25
CA ASP A 49 -12.82 -9.73 -9.25
C ASP A 49 -13.08 -10.59 -7.99
N GLU A 50 -13.63 -11.79 -8.19
CA GLU A 50 -13.89 -12.77 -7.13
C GLU A 50 -12.61 -13.15 -6.37
N ASN A 51 -11.45 -13.14 -7.03
CA ASN A 51 -10.17 -13.49 -6.40
C ASN A 51 -9.72 -12.43 -5.40
N TYR A 52 -10.14 -11.18 -5.56
CA TYR A 52 -9.73 -10.03 -4.75
C TYR A 52 -10.86 -9.42 -3.91
N SER A 53 -12.03 -10.06 -3.83
CA SER A 53 -13.17 -9.57 -3.04
C SER A 53 -12.87 -9.43 -1.54
N HIS A 54 -11.94 -10.24 -1.03
CA HIS A 54 -11.46 -10.15 0.35
C HIS A 54 -10.65 -8.85 0.62
N GLY A 55 -10.17 -8.20 -0.45
CA GLY A 55 -9.45 -6.93 -0.39
C GLY A 55 -10.26 -5.80 0.25
N LEU A 56 -11.60 -5.89 0.19
CA LEU A 56 -12.50 -4.90 0.76
C LEU A 56 -12.45 -4.86 2.29
N ILE A 57 -12.08 -5.96 2.97
CA ILE A 57 -12.02 -6.04 4.45
C ILE A 57 -10.77 -5.33 4.99
N LEU A 58 -9.65 -5.41 4.27
CA LEU A 58 -8.36 -4.87 4.68
C LEU A 58 -8.35 -3.35 4.95
N PRO A 59 -8.98 -2.46 4.16
CA PRO A 59 -9.06 -1.04 4.50
C PRO A 59 -9.83 -0.79 5.80
N PHE A 60 -10.91 -1.53 6.07
CA PHE A 60 -11.64 -1.40 7.34
C PHE A 60 -10.78 -1.84 8.53
N VAL A 61 -10.06 -2.95 8.39
CA VAL A 61 -9.13 -3.43 9.44
C VAL A 61 -7.97 -2.43 9.64
N SER A 62 -7.45 -1.85 8.56
CA SER A 62 -6.40 -0.82 8.62
C SER A 62 -6.87 0.42 9.39
N VAL A 63 -8.07 0.94 9.08
CA VAL A 63 -8.68 2.07 9.80
C VAL A 63 -8.92 1.72 11.27
N TYR A 64 -9.43 0.52 11.55
CA TYR A 64 -9.64 0.06 12.92
C TYR A 64 -8.32 -0.08 13.70
N ALA A 65 -7.26 -0.57 13.07
CA ALA A 65 -5.93 -0.68 13.68
C ALA A 65 -5.38 0.71 14.05
N VAL A 66 -5.51 1.70 13.15
CA VAL A 66 -5.15 3.09 13.44
C VAL A 66 -5.97 3.64 14.61
N TRP A 67 -7.28 3.39 14.61
CA TRP A 67 -8.17 3.84 15.70
C TRP A 67 -7.81 3.20 17.04
N ARG A 68 -7.46 1.91 17.06
CA ARG A 68 -7.04 1.21 18.27
C ARG A 68 -5.72 1.77 18.82
N SER A 69 -4.75 2.03 17.94
CA SER A 69 -3.43 2.55 18.30
C SER A 69 -3.43 4.03 18.68
N ARG A 70 -4.55 4.76 18.57
CA ARG A 70 -4.64 6.20 18.91
C ARG A 70 -4.11 6.56 20.30
N HIS A 71 -4.31 5.67 21.29
CA HIS A 71 -3.87 5.90 22.67
C HIS A 71 -2.36 5.74 22.84
N ASP A 72 -1.72 4.92 22.00
CA ASP A 72 -0.27 4.76 22.00
C ASP A 72 0.38 5.86 21.14
N LEU A 73 -0.28 6.27 20.06
CA LEU A 73 0.10 7.42 19.25
C LEU A 73 0.11 8.73 20.07
N SER A 74 -0.87 8.94 20.95
CA SER A 74 -0.90 10.14 21.82
C SER A 74 0.23 10.22 22.84
N LYS A 75 0.92 9.11 23.14
CA LYS A 75 2.06 9.07 24.08
C LYS A 75 3.38 9.41 23.38
N ILE A 76 3.41 9.40 22.05
CA ILE A 76 4.63 9.60 21.27
C ILE A 76 4.76 11.09 20.91
N PRO A 77 5.87 11.77 21.27
CA PRO A 77 6.09 13.15 20.85
C PRO A 77 6.19 13.23 19.33
N ALA A 78 5.44 14.15 18.72
CA ALA A 78 5.51 14.40 17.29
C ALA A 78 6.84 15.12 16.96
N GLU A 79 7.72 14.45 16.22
CA GLU A 79 8.96 15.03 15.71
C GLU A 79 8.88 15.16 14.18
N PRO A 80 8.27 16.24 13.64
CA PRO A 80 8.14 16.42 12.20
C PRO A 80 9.50 16.41 11.50
N LYS A 81 9.64 15.59 10.45
CA LYS A 81 10.83 15.56 9.61
C LYS A 81 10.50 16.09 8.22
N VAL A 82 10.48 17.42 8.12
CA VAL A 82 10.05 18.15 6.92
C VAL A 82 10.87 17.78 5.69
N VAL A 83 12.21 17.76 5.80
CA VAL A 83 13.10 17.51 4.65
C VAL A 83 12.94 16.09 4.11
N SER A 84 12.98 15.09 4.99
CA SER A 84 12.85 13.70 4.53
C SER A 84 11.44 13.36 4.09
N GLY A 85 10.41 13.87 4.78
CA GLY A 85 9.02 13.73 4.36
C GLY A 85 8.77 14.35 2.99
N LEU A 86 9.33 15.53 2.71
CA LEU A 86 9.19 16.19 1.41
C LEU A 86 9.95 15.46 0.30
N LEU A 87 11.15 14.94 0.58
CA LEU A 87 11.92 14.15 -0.38
C LEU A 87 11.18 12.86 -0.75
N LEU A 88 10.66 12.14 0.26
CA LEU A 88 9.87 10.93 0.04
C LEU A 88 8.56 11.23 -0.70
N LEU A 89 7.91 12.35 -0.40
CA LEU A 89 6.71 12.79 -1.11
C LEU A 89 7.02 13.09 -2.58
N ALA A 90 8.14 13.75 -2.89
CA ALA A 90 8.57 14.00 -4.26
C ALA A 90 8.81 12.70 -5.02
N ILE A 91 9.46 11.71 -4.39
CA ILE A 91 9.66 10.37 -4.97
C ILE A 91 8.30 9.69 -5.23
N ALA A 92 7.36 9.77 -4.28
CA ALA A 92 6.03 9.20 -4.46
C ALA A 92 5.27 9.84 -5.63
N LEU A 93 5.37 11.17 -5.80
CA LEU A 93 4.76 11.88 -6.93
C LEU A 93 5.41 11.53 -8.27
N LEU A 94 6.75 11.39 -8.32
CA LEU A 94 7.45 10.92 -9.51
C LEU A 94 7.03 9.49 -9.86
N MET A 95 6.85 8.64 -8.86
CA MET A 95 6.38 7.26 -9.06
C MET A 95 4.92 7.22 -9.53
N LEU A 96 4.05 8.10 -9.02
CA LEU A 96 2.69 8.27 -9.52
C LEU A 96 2.70 8.68 -11.00
N PHE A 97 3.51 9.69 -11.35
CA PHE A 97 3.64 10.15 -12.72
C PHE A 97 4.16 9.03 -13.64
N ALA A 98 5.21 8.31 -13.23
CA ALA A 98 5.73 7.17 -13.96
C ALA A 98 4.70 6.04 -14.12
N GLY A 99 3.89 5.76 -13.10
CA GLY A 99 2.82 4.76 -13.16
C GLY A 99 1.70 5.16 -14.11
N ILE A 100 1.33 6.44 -14.16
CA ILE A 100 0.33 6.96 -15.10
C ILE A 100 0.86 6.86 -16.54
N VAL A 101 2.10 7.30 -16.80
CA VAL A 101 2.71 7.26 -18.14
C VAL A 101 2.95 5.82 -18.60
N GLY A 102 3.33 4.92 -17.69
CA GLY A 102 3.51 3.50 -17.96
C GLY A 102 2.21 2.70 -18.02
N ALA A 103 1.05 3.30 -17.74
CA ALA A 103 -0.24 2.62 -17.59
C ALA A 103 -0.23 1.45 -16.58
N GLU A 104 0.64 1.54 -15.56
CA GLU A 104 0.84 0.49 -14.56
C GLU A 104 0.08 0.80 -13.27
N LEU A 105 -1.11 0.20 -13.13
CA LEU A 105 -1.98 0.38 -11.96
C LEU A 105 -1.28 0.00 -10.65
N TYR A 106 -0.45 -1.05 -10.65
CA TYR A 106 0.28 -1.47 -9.46
C TYR A 106 1.24 -0.38 -8.95
N VAL A 107 1.99 0.25 -9.86
CA VAL A 107 2.94 1.33 -9.50
C VAL A 107 2.20 2.54 -8.93
N THR A 108 1.06 2.91 -9.52
CA THR A 108 0.24 4.02 -8.99
C THR A 108 -0.29 3.73 -7.58
N ARG A 109 -0.71 2.49 -7.28
CA ARG A 109 -1.17 2.07 -5.94
C ARG A 109 -0.05 2.09 -4.90
N ILE A 110 1.14 1.63 -5.27
CA ILE A 110 2.31 1.71 -4.38
C ILE A 110 2.70 3.18 -4.10
N SER A 111 2.63 4.04 -5.12
CA SER A 111 2.88 5.48 -4.94
C SER A 111 1.92 6.13 -3.94
N MET A 112 0.65 5.70 -3.92
CA MET A 112 -0.36 6.15 -2.96
C MET A 112 0.05 5.82 -1.52
N LEU A 113 0.46 4.57 -1.26
CA LEU A 113 0.91 4.17 0.08
C LEU A 113 2.19 4.89 0.50
N LEU A 114 3.12 5.07 -0.44
CA LEU A 114 4.36 5.81 -0.18
C LEU A 114 4.08 7.28 0.12
N SER A 115 3.14 7.92 -0.58
CA SER A 115 2.74 9.30 -0.31
C SER A 115 2.10 9.45 1.08
N LEU A 116 1.30 8.48 1.51
CA LEU A 116 0.69 8.45 2.84
C LEU A 116 1.77 8.34 3.94
N ALA A 117 2.73 7.43 3.75
CA ALA A 117 3.89 7.31 4.64
C ALA A 117 4.72 8.61 4.71
N SER A 118 4.88 9.29 3.57
CA SER A 118 5.60 10.56 3.47
C SER A 118 4.90 11.68 4.25
N LEU A 119 3.58 11.78 4.15
CA LEU A 119 2.76 12.72 4.91
C LEU A 119 2.88 12.47 6.42
N VAL A 120 2.86 11.20 6.84
CA VAL A 120 3.06 10.83 8.24
C VAL A 120 4.43 11.29 8.76
N ILE A 121 5.51 11.07 7.99
CA ILE A 121 6.86 11.52 8.37
C ILE A 121 6.94 13.05 8.42
N TYR A 122 6.29 13.73 7.48
CA TYR A 122 6.28 15.19 7.40
C TYR A 122 5.67 15.83 8.65
N PHE A 123 4.53 15.32 9.12
CA PHE A 123 3.81 15.87 10.28
C PHE A 123 4.25 15.29 11.63
N PHE A 124 4.47 13.98 11.71
CA PHE A 124 4.63 13.28 12.99
C PHE A 124 6.01 12.63 13.17
N GLY A 125 6.70 12.31 12.07
CA GLY A 125 8.04 11.74 12.07
C GLY A 125 8.09 10.21 11.96
N TYR A 126 9.31 9.65 12.00
CA TYR A 126 9.58 8.22 11.79
C TYR A 126 9.00 7.30 12.87
N LEU A 127 8.87 7.79 14.10
CA LEU A 127 8.39 6.97 15.21
C LEU A 127 6.90 6.64 15.06
N TRP A 128 6.12 7.58 14.52
CA TRP A 128 4.72 7.36 14.16
C TRP A 128 4.59 6.40 12.97
N LEU A 129 5.47 6.50 11.98
CA LEU A 129 5.50 5.57 10.85
C LEU A 129 5.68 4.12 11.30
N ARG A 130 6.52 3.88 12.33
CA ARG A 130 6.76 2.52 12.85
C ARG A 130 5.51 1.89 13.46
N LEU A 131 4.65 2.69 14.10
CA LEU A 131 3.34 2.21 14.59
C LEU A 131 2.36 2.00 13.43
N LEU A 132 2.41 2.86 12.42
CA LEU A 132 1.58 2.78 11.22
C LEU A 132 2.05 1.73 10.19
N LEU A 133 3.20 1.10 10.43
CA LEU A 133 3.75 0.07 9.55
C LEU A 133 2.80 -1.12 9.40
N PHE A 134 2.10 -1.49 10.48
CA PHE A 134 1.11 -2.57 10.46
C PHE A 134 -0.12 -2.20 9.58
N PRO A 135 -0.81 -1.05 9.81
CA PRO A 135 -1.87 -0.57 8.91
C PRO A 135 -1.45 -0.43 7.44
N ILE A 136 -0.23 0.07 7.18
CA ILE A 136 0.32 0.22 5.82
C ILE A 136 0.57 -1.16 5.20
N GLY A 137 1.11 -2.11 5.97
CA GLY A 137 1.33 -3.49 5.51
C GLY A 137 0.02 -4.19 5.13
N LEU A 138 -1.05 -3.97 5.90
CA LEU A 138 -2.39 -4.46 5.54
C LEU A 138 -2.89 -3.85 4.22
N MET A 139 -2.58 -2.58 3.95
CA MET A 139 -2.94 -1.95 2.68
C MET A 139 -2.12 -2.48 1.50
N ILE A 140 -0.86 -2.84 1.70
CA ILE A 140 -0.06 -3.51 0.66
C ILE A 140 -0.70 -4.86 0.30
N LEU A 141 -1.18 -5.62 1.29
CA LEU A 141 -1.85 -6.90 1.06
C LEU A 141 -3.18 -6.75 0.29
N ALA A 142 -3.83 -5.59 0.39
CA ALA A 142 -5.08 -5.32 -0.31
C ALA A 142 -4.90 -4.99 -1.79
N ILE A 143 -3.67 -4.66 -2.21
CA ILE A 143 -3.38 -4.28 -3.59
C ILE A 143 -3.32 -5.54 -4.48
N PRO A 144 -4.14 -5.63 -5.54
CA PRO A 144 -4.06 -6.71 -6.51
C PRO A 144 -2.67 -6.80 -7.12
N VAL A 145 -2.11 -8.02 -7.13
CA VAL A 145 -0.81 -8.29 -7.74
C VAL A 145 -0.96 -8.21 -9.27
N PRO A 146 -0.02 -7.59 -10.00
CA PRO A 146 -0.13 -7.47 -11.45
C PRO A 146 -0.23 -8.84 -12.12
N ASN A 147 -1.16 -8.96 -13.08
CA ASN A 147 -1.45 -10.19 -13.83
C ASN A 147 -0.23 -10.76 -14.56
N ILE A 148 0.79 -9.96 -14.84
CA ILE A 148 2.06 -10.40 -15.42
C ILE A 148 2.73 -11.43 -14.50
N VAL A 149 2.73 -11.19 -13.18
CA VAL A 149 3.27 -12.13 -12.18
C VAL A 149 2.36 -13.34 -12.06
N PHE A 150 1.04 -13.13 -12.04
CA PHE A 150 0.07 -14.22 -11.94
C PHE A 150 0.19 -15.19 -13.12
N ASN A 151 0.25 -14.69 -14.35
CA ASN A 151 0.40 -15.51 -15.55
C ASN A 151 1.70 -16.33 -15.51
N GLN A 152 2.84 -15.73 -15.17
CA GLN A 152 4.12 -16.44 -15.14
C GLN A 152 4.16 -17.59 -14.12
N VAL A 153 3.36 -17.51 -13.04
CA VAL A 153 3.31 -18.53 -11.98
C VAL A 153 2.16 -19.53 -12.17
N ALA A 154 1.01 -19.08 -12.69
CA ALA A 154 -0.17 -19.92 -12.91
C ALA A 154 -0.03 -20.78 -14.19
N PHE A 155 0.59 -20.27 -15.25
CA PHE A 155 0.84 -21.04 -16.48
C PHE A 155 1.61 -22.35 -16.25
N PRO A 156 2.73 -22.40 -15.49
CA PRO A 156 3.42 -23.66 -15.25
C PRO A 156 2.55 -24.63 -14.45
N MET A 157 1.75 -24.18 -13.47
CA MET A 157 0.85 -25.04 -12.70
C MET A 157 -0.26 -25.64 -13.55
N GLN A 158 -0.83 -24.88 -14.48
CA GLN A 158 -1.79 -25.40 -15.46
C GLN A 158 -1.12 -26.39 -16.42
N LEU A 159 0.14 -26.15 -16.82
CA LEU A 159 0.91 -27.08 -17.66
C LEU A 159 1.29 -28.37 -16.93
N TYR A 160 1.57 -28.34 -15.63
CA TYR A 160 1.81 -29.54 -14.81
C TYR A 160 0.53 -30.38 -14.64
N GLY A 161 -0.63 -29.74 -14.50
CA GLY A 161 -1.92 -30.41 -14.50
C GLY A 161 -2.21 -31.14 -15.82
N PHE A 162 -1.90 -30.50 -16.95
CA PHE A 162 -1.98 -31.13 -18.27
C PHE A 162 -0.85 -32.14 -18.55
N GLY A 163 0.30 -32.00 -17.90
CA GLY A 163 1.46 -32.89 -18.02
C GLY A 163 1.20 -34.29 -17.46
N LEU A 164 0.23 -34.45 -16.57
CA LEU A 164 -0.25 -35.77 -16.10
C LEU A 164 -1.27 -36.42 -17.05
N CYS A 165 -1.67 -35.73 -18.13
CA CYS A 165 -2.33 -36.32 -19.28
C CYS A 165 -1.43 -36.28 -20.52
N ARG A 166 -0.11 -36.46 -20.36
CA ARG A 166 0.76 -36.81 -21.48
C ARG A 166 0.57 -38.32 -21.76
N PRO A 167 -0.04 -38.73 -22.89
CA PRO A 167 -0.20 -40.14 -23.22
C PRO A 167 1.14 -40.69 -23.71
N GLY A 168 2.05 -40.93 -22.76
CA GLY A 168 3.34 -41.57 -22.97
C GLY A 168 3.45 -42.94 -22.30
N HIS A 169 2.38 -43.44 -21.68
CA HIS A 169 2.35 -44.79 -21.14
C HIS A 169 0.95 -45.41 -21.34
N GLN A 170 0.86 -46.41 -22.21
CA GLN A 170 -0.38 -47.10 -22.59
C GLN A 170 -0.99 -47.96 -21.46
N ILE A 171 -1.40 -47.40 -20.31
CA ILE A 171 -1.99 -48.22 -19.24
C ILE A 171 -3.39 -47.77 -18.78
N PHE A 172 -3.88 -46.56 -19.08
CA PHE A 172 -5.24 -46.16 -18.68
C PHE A 172 -6.05 -45.59 -19.84
N ARG A 173 -6.61 -46.48 -20.67
CA ARG A 173 -7.52 -46.15 -21.78
C ARG A 173 -9.01 -46.23 -21.41
N HIS A 174 -9.37 -46.55 -20.17
CA HIS A 174 -10.74 -47.00 -19.85
C HIS A 174 -11.63 -46.02 -19.07
N THR A 175 -11.18 -44.81 -18.70
CA THR A 175 -12.00 -43.92 -17.85
C THR A 175 -12.54 -42.65 -18.54
N CYS A 176 -12.27 -42.43 -19.83
CA CYS A 176 -12.76 -41.25 -20.56
C CYS A 176 -14.08 -41.47 -21.34
N LEU A 177 -14.79 -42.57 -21.12
CA LEU A 177 -16.10 -42.82 -21.74
C LEU A 177 -17.15 -43.15 -20.67
N ALA A 178 -17.43 -42.22 -19.77
CA ALA A 178 -18.60 -42.32 -18.89
C ALA A 178 -19.05 -40.94 -18.36
N ARG A 179 -19.45 -40.04 -19.26
CA ARG A 179 -20.45 -38.99 -18.93
C ARG A 179 -21.15 -38.48 -20.19
N ARG A 180 -22.16 -39.23 -20.63
CA ARG A 180 -23.43 -38.61 -21.03
C ARG A 180 -24.31 -38.58 -19.79
#